data_AF-A0A7R8CJL0-F1
#
_entry.id   AF-A0A7R8CJL0-F1
#
_cell.length_a   1.000
_cell.length_b   1.000
_cell.length_c   1.000
_cell.angle_alpha   90.00
_cell.angle_beta   90.00
_cell.angle_gamma   90.00
#
_symmetry.space_group_name_H-M   'P 1'
#
loop_
_entity.id
_entity.type
_entity.pdbx_description
1 polymer ?
#
loop_
_entity_poly.entity_id
_entity_poly.type
_entity_poly.pdbx_seq_one_letter_code
_entity_poly.pdbx_strand_id
1 'polypeptide(L)'
;MVPAEDGILVPLLKTDFEESLMKDSTELKIAFKLKSFHIYCKGGAKQRVRLAAKILSSTKAKAFTIHIQSSEARAKEKAVEMIHNWFDEVYSRQIYYKVKLKCGLGINLEDEFITLDKMELCMDTIKVIGRDNKNKLQ
;
A
#
# COMPACT_ATOMS: atom_id res chain seq x y z
N MET A 1 -8.76 7.77 1.97
CA MET A 1 -8.45 8.05 3.38
C MET A 1 -8.47 6.72 4.11
N VAL A 2 -7.52 6.53 5.00
CA VAL A 2 -7.25 5.28 5.72
C VAL A 2 -7.35 5.54 7.22
N PRO A 3 -7.84 4.59 8.03
CA PRO A 3 -8.01 4.80 9.45
C PRO A 3 -6.66 4.80 10.18
N ALA A 4 -6.43 5.77 11.06
CA ALA A 4 -5.36 5.75 12.05
C ALA A 4 -5.81 5.02 13.34
N GLU A 5 -4.86 4.82 14.28
CA GLU A 5 -5.12 4.07 15.53
C GLU A 5 -6.16 4.74 16.44
N ASP A 6 -6.30 6.06 16.33
CA ASP A 6 -7.29 6.89 17.03
C ASP A 6 -8.65 6.97 16.30
N GLY A 7 -8.80 6.25 15.18
CA GLY A 7 -9.99 6.27 14.33
C GLY A 7 -10.10 7.49 13.42
N ILE A 8 -9.13 8.42 13.46
CA ILE A 8 -9.10 9.56 12.55
C ILE A 8 -8.74 9.08 11.15
N LEU A 9 -9.46 9.60 10.15
CA LEU A 9 -9.17 9.29 8.75
C LEU A 9 -8.02 10.14 8.25
N VAL A 10 -6.98 9.47 7.77
CA VAL A 10 -5.77 10.06 7.21
C VAL A 10 -5.77 9.93 5.69
N PRO A 11 -5.48 10.99 4.92
CA PRO A 11 -5.32 10.88 3.48
C PRO A 11 -3.99 10.20 3.13
N LEU A 12 -4.01 9.25 2.19
CA LEU A 12 -2.79 8.76 1.52
C LEU A 12 -2.69 9.49 0.18
N LEU A 13 -1.69 10.34 0.03
CA LEU A 13 -1.53 11.31 -1.05
C LEU A 13 -0.30 11.03 -1.89
N LYS A 14 -0.29 11.60 -3.10
CA LYS A 14 0.87 11.60 -3.99
C LYS A 14 2.12 12.21 -3.33
N THR A 15 1.92 13.30 -2.58
CA THR A 15 2.98 14.03 -1.88
C THR A 15 3.73 13.16 -0.88
N ASP A 16 3.05 12.19 -0.25
CA ASP A 16 3.67 11.28 0.73
C ASP A 16 4.78 10.42 0.08
N PHE A 17 4.59 10.04 -1.18
CA PHE A 17 5.60 9.31 -1.96
C PHE A 17 6.69 10.24 -2.54
N GLU A 18 6.35 11.50 -2.81
CA GLU A 18 7.32 12.50 -3.30
C GLU A 18 8.31 12.87 -2.22
N GLU A 19 7.84 13.07 -0.98
CA GLU A 19 8.71 13.28 0.17
C GLU A 19 9.66 12.10 0.40
N SER A 20 9.14 10.88 0.28
CA SER A 20 9.95 9.66 0.39
C SER A 20 11.04 9.61 -0.69
N LEU A 21 10.78 10.16 -1.88
CA LEU A 21 11.78 10.25 -2.95
C LEU A 21 12.84 11.33 -2.69
N MET A 22 12.47 12.44 -2.06
CA MET A 22 13.38 13.54 -1.72
C MET A 22 14.33 13.20 -0.57
N LYS A 23 13.82 12.51 0.47
CA LYS A 23 14.58 12.12 1.66
C LYS A 23 15.64 11.04 1.39
N ASP A 24 15.49 10.30 0.30
CA ASP A 24 16.36 9.20 -0.15
C ASP A 24 17.56 9.68 -1.02
N SER A 25 18.08 10.87 -0.73
CA SER A 25 19.16 11.53 -1.48
C SER A 25 20.58 11.15 -1.01
N THR A 26 20.69 10.37 0.07
CA THR A 26 21.96 9.91 0.64
C THR A 26 22.44 8.57 0.06
N GLU A 27 23.60 8.10 0.50
CA GLU A 27 24.25 6.86 0.03
C GLU A 27 23.45 5.59 0.40
N LEU A 28 22.73 5.62 1.54
CA LEU A 28 21.86 4.53 2.00
C LEU A 28 20.39 4.85 1.71
N LYS A 29 19.93 4.40 0.55
CA LYS A 29 18.56 4.62 0.07
C LYS A 29 17.60 3.52 0.57
N ILE A 30 16.68 3.89 1.44
CA ILE A 30 15.60 3.01 1.94
C ILE A 30 14.66 2.65 0.80
N ALA A 31 14.29 3.67 0.02
CA ALA A 31 13.37 3.58 -1.09
C ALA A 31 14.09 3.55 -2.46
N PHE A 32 15.27 2.91 -2.59
CA PHE A 32 16.09 2.90 -3.81
C PHE A 32 15.39 2.48 -5.12
N LYS A 33 14.36 1.63 -5.05
CA LYS A 33 13.56 1.22 -6.22
C LYS A 33 12.57 2.28 -6.69
N LEU A 34 12.24 3.28 -5.85
CA LEU A 34 11.33 4.36 -6.19
C LEU A 34 12.09 5.37 -7.05
N LYS A 35 11.45 5.82 -8.11
CA LYS A 35 11.99 6.79 -9.06
C LYS A 35 10.86 7.70 -9.48
N SER A 36 11.18 8.90 -9.94
CA SER A 36 10.19 9.91 -10.36
C SER A 36 9.12 9.34 -11.30
N PHE A 37 9.48 8.52 -12.29
CA PHE A 37 8.51 7.95 -13.24
C PHE A 37 7.47 7.00 -12.61
N HIS A 38 7.68 6.50 -11.39
CA HIS A 38 6.67 5.72 -10.68
C HIS A 38 5.53 6.64 -10.21
N ILE A 39 5.87 7.84 -9.74
CA ILE A 39 4.91 8.83 -9.23
C ILE A 39 4.30 9.62 -10.40
N TYR A 40 5.15 10.09 -11.31
CA TYR A 40 4.77 10.90 -12.47
C TYR A 40 4.53 10.00 -13.69
N CYS A 41 3.57 9.09 -13.56
CA CYS A 41 3.26 8.10 -14.57
C CYS A 41 2.62 8.76 -15.81
N LYS A 42 3.21 8.57 -17.01
CA LYS A 42 2.76 9.18 -18.28
C LYS A 42 2.51 8.12 -19.36
N GLY A 43 1.63 8.42 -20.32
CA GLY A 43 1.44 7.60 -21.53
C GLY A 43 1.05 6.15 -21.23
N GLY A 44 1.71 5.16 -21.85
CA GLY A 44 1.45 3.74 -21.59
C GLY A 44 1.91 3.24 -20.21
N ALA A 45 2.69 4.02 -19.45
CA ALA A 45 3.22 3.58 -18.16
C ALA A 45 2.10 3.34 -17.12
N LYS A 46 0.97 4.05 -17.24
CA LYS A 46 -0.20 3.93 -16.33
C LYS A 46 -0.87 2.56 -16.39
N GLN A 47 -0.65 1.79 -17.46
CA GLN A 47 -1.15 0.42 -17.60
C GLN A 47 -0.18 -0.63 -17.02
N ARG A 48 1.03 -0.22 -16.61
CA ARG A 48 2.05 -1.16 -16.12
C ARG A 48 1.83 -1.46 -14.64
N VAL A 49 1.06 -2.50 -14.34
CA VAL A 49 0.78 -2.98 -12.96
C VAL A 49 2.06 -3.14 -12.13
N ARG A 50 3.14 -3.61 -12.73
CA ARG A 50 4.45 -3.75 -12.07
C ARG A 50 5.00 -2.43 -11.49
N LEU A 51 4.67 -1.28 -12.08
CA LEU A 51 5.07 0.02 -11.54
C LEU A 51 4.25 0.39 -10.30
N ALA A 52 2.94 0.17 -10.33
CA ALA A 52 2.06 0.38 -9.18
C ALA A 52 2.47 -0.52 -8.00
N ALA A 53 2.69 -1.81 -8.26
CA ALA A 53 3.13 -2.77 -7.24
C ALA A 53 4.47 -2.40 -6.57
N LYS A 54 5.37 -1.72 -7.28
CA LYS A 54 6.64 -1.23 -6.69
C LYS A 54 6.43 -0.04 -5.74
N ILE A 55 5.47 0.83 -6.04
CA ILE A 55 5.10 1.97 -5.19
C ILE A 55 4.44 1.45 -3.92
N LEU A 56 3.57 0.46 -4.06
CA LEU A 56 2.79 -0.13 -2.98
C LEU A 56 3.46 -1.40 -2.42
N SER A 57 4.75 -1.33 -2.12
CA SER A 57 5.50 -2.48 -1.57
C SER A 57 5.83 -2.30 -0.10
N SER A 58 6.06 -3.40 0.64
CA SER A 58 6.43 -3.35 2.07
C SER A 58 7.63 -2.44 2.34
N THR A 59 8.65 -2.44 1.48
CA THR A 59 9.79 -1.53 1.64
C THR A 59 9.38 -0.05 1.55
N LYS A 60 8.37 0.30 0.75
CA LYS A 60 7.85 1.67 0.67
C LYS A 60 6.94 2.00 1.83
N ALA A 61 6.16 1.03 2.32
CA ALA A 61 5.38 1.20 3.54
C ALA A 61 6.29 1.64 4.71
N LYS A 62 7.40 0.93 4.93
CA LYS A 62 8.35 1.25 6.01
C LYS A 62 9.03 2.62 5.85
N ALA A 63 9.12 3.15 4.63
CA ALA A 63 9.71 4.47 4.41
C ALA A 63 8.91 5.60 5.08
N PHE A 64 7.61 5.42 5.33
CA PHE A 64 6.80 6.43 6.02
C PHE A 64 7.25 6.63 7.47
N THR A 65 7.58 5.57 8.18
CA THR A 65 7.86 5.63 9.63
C THR A 65 9.34 5.69 9.98
N ILE A 66 10.24 5.39 9.04
CA ILE A 66 11.69 5.51 9.30
C ILE A 66 12.12 6.95 9.55
N HIS A 67 11.51 7.92 8.87
CA HIS A 67 11.86 9.33 9.04
C HIS A 67 10.95 10.09 10.00
N ILE A 68 9.68 9.67 10.15
CA ILE A 68 8.68 10.36 10.95
C ILE A 68 7.87 9.33 11.73
N GLN A 69 8.02 9.32 13.06
CA GLN A 69 7.22 8.48 13.94
C GLN A 69 5.98 9.26 14.39
N SER A 70 4.95 9.29 13.55
CA SER A 70 3.63 9.85 13.86
C SER A 70 2.53 8.81 13.66
N SER A 71 1.38 9.00 14.32
CA SER A 71 0.18 8.17 14.11
C SER A 71 -0.24 8.18 12.64
N GLU A 72 -0.12 9.34 11.98
CA GLU A 72 -0.41 9.52 10.56
C GLU A 72 0.53 8.69 9.67
N ALA A 73 1.84 8.78 9.90
CA ALA A 73 2.84 8.02 9.14
C ALA A 73 2.63 6.51 9.31
N ARG A 74 2.29 6.07 10.52
CA ARG A 74 1.99 4.67 10.82
C ARG A 74 0.71 4.18 10.15
N ALA A 75 -0.32 5.04 10.06
CA ALA A 75 -1.55 4.72 9.33
C ALA A 75 -1.28 4.53 7.82
N LYS A 76 -0.45 5.41 7.23
CA LYS A 76 -0.03 5.31 5.82
C LYS A 76 0.82 4.06 5.56
N GLU A 77 1.76 3.74 6.44
CA GLU A 77 2.54 2.49 6.41
C GLU A 77 1.61 1.27 6.39
N LYS A 78 0.73 1.14 7.39
CA LYS A 78 -0.20 0.01 7.51
C LYS A 78 -1.09 -0.13 6.27
N ALA A 79 -1.57 0.98 5.71
CA ALA A 79 -2.39 0.96 4.51
C ALA A 79 -1.62 0.41 3.28
N VAL A 80 -0.39 0.87 3.06
CA VAL A 80 0.42 0.37 1.94
C VAL A 80 0.85 -1.08 2.15
N GLU A 81 1.18 -1.47 3.39
CA GLU A 81 1.53 -2.85 3.72
C GLU A 81 0.34 -3.80 3.54
N MET A 82 -0.87 -3.40 3.94
CA MET A 82 -2.08 -4.16 3.70
C MET A 82 -2.32 -4.40 2.20
N ILE A 83 -2.19 -3.35 1.36
CA ILE A 83 -2.33 -3.51 -0.10
C ILE A 83 -1.24 -4.43 -0.66
N HIS A 84 0.00 -4.31 -0.17
CA HIS A 84 1.10 -5.16 -0.59
C HIS A 84 0.83 -6.63 -0.29
N ASN A 85 0.42 -6.93 0.94
CA ASN A 85 0.12 -8.28 1.42
C ASN A 85 -1.06 -8.89 0.66
N TRP A 86 -2.14 -8.12 0.50
CA TRP A 86 -3.28 -8.54 -0.31
C TRP A 86 -2.89 -8.84 -1.76
N PHE A 87 -2.07 -7.98 -2.37
CA PHE A 87 -1.62 -8.21 -3.75
C PHE A 87 -0.71 -9.45 -3.87
N ASP A 88 0.18 -9.66 -2.90
CA ASP A 88 1.04 -10.85 -2.89
C ASP A 88 0.21 -12.14 -2.81
N GLU A 89 -0.88 -12.13 -2.04
CA GLU A 89 -1.80 -13.26 -1.88
C GLU A 89 -2.59 -13.55 -3.16
N VAL A 90 -3.33 -12.56 -3.67
CA VAL A 90 -4.17 -12.74 -4.88
C VAL A 90 -3.34 -12.92 -6.16
N TYR A 91 -2.04 -12.61 -6.11
CA TYR A 91 -1.10 -12.76 -7.21
C TYR A 91 -0.05 -13.85 -6.98
N SER A 92 -0.36 -14.82 -6.11
CA SER A 92 0.45 -16.02 -5.95
C SER A 92 0.59 -16.80 -7.27
N ARG A 93 1.78 -17.35 -7.50
CA ARG A 93 2.11 -18.11 -8.72
C ARG A 93 2.65 -19.51 -8.45
N GLN A 94 2.85 -19.86 -7.18
CA GLN A 94 3.48 -21.10 -6.76
C GLN A 94 2.74 -21.63 -5.53
N ILE A 95 2.53 -22.94 -5.46
CA ILE A 95 1.87 -23.58 -4.32
C ILE A 95 2.68 -23.31 -3.04
N TYR A 96 4.00 -23.46 -3.10
CA TYR A 96 4.89 -23.19 -1.98
C TYR A 96 5.89 -22.09 -2.34
N TYR A 97 6.05 -21.13 -1.44
CA TYR A 97 7.03 -20.06 -1.56
C TYR A 97 7.65 -19.74 -0.20
N LYS A 98 8.77 -18.99 -0.20
CA LYS A 98 9.44 -18.57 1.03
C LYS A 98 8.63 -17.57 1.86
N VAL A 99 7.75 -16.82 1.19
CA VAL A 99 6.85 -15.84 1.81
C VAL A 99 5.47 -16.47 1.85
N LYS A 100 4.87 -16.57 3.05
CA LYS A 100 3.61 -17.27 3.28
C LYS A 100 2.47 -16.79 2.37
N LEU A 101 2.25 -15.47 2.31
CA LEU A 101 1.25 -14.82 1.45
C LEU A 101 1.59 -14.85 -0.04
N LYS A 102 2.56 -15.65 -0.46
CA LYS A 102 2.86 -15.93 -1.88
C LYS A 102 2.74 -17.41 -2.21
N CYS A 103 2.37 -18.22 -1.23
CA CYS A 103 1.96 -19.59 -1.44
C CYS A 103 0.60 -19.60 -2.13
N GLY A 104 0.18 -20.76 -2.63
CA GLY A 104 -1.18 -20.90 -3.16
C GLY A 104 -2.20 -20.79 -2.02
N LEU A 105 -3.37 -20.25 -2.32
CA LEU A 105 -4.51 -20.22 -1.39
C LEU A 105 -4.76 -21.63 -0.84
N GLY A 106 -4.95 -21.74 0.48
CA GLY A 106 -5.14 -23.02 1.16
C GLY A 106 -3.92 -23.52 1.92
N ILE A 107 -2.75 -22.88 1.77
CA ILE A 107 -1.50 -23.33 2.40
C ILE A 107 -1.30 -22.69 3.76
N ASN A 108 -1.59 -21.39 3.89
CA ASN A 108 -1.48 -20.63 5.14
C ASN A 108 -2.80 -19.93 5.47
N LEU A 109 -3.90 -20.68 5.48
CA LEU A 109 -5.28 -20.17 5.56
C LEU A 109 -5.51 -19.05 6.56
N GLU A 110 -4.93 -19.13 7.76
CA GLU A 110 -5.09 -18.09 8.79
C GLU A 110 -4.52 -16.73 8.32
N ASP A 111 -3.26 -16.70 7.85
CA ASP A 111 -2.61 -15.49 7.38
C ASP A 111 -3.30 -14.95 6.09
N GLU A 112 -3.74 -15.85 5.22
CA GLU A 112 -4.42 -15.57 3.95
C GLU A 112 -5.78 -14.89 4.22
N PHE A 113 -6.66 -15.51 5.02
CA PHE A 113 -7.98 -14.96 5.34
C PHE A 113 -7.89 -13.66 6.12
N ILE A 114 -6.99 -13.54 7.10
CA ILE A 114 -6.77 -12.26 7.81
C ILE A 114 -6.41 -11.15 6.83
N THR A 115 -5.61 -11.46 5.80
CA THR A 115 -5.21 -10.48 4.79
C THR A 115 -6.39 -10.09 3.89
N LEU A 116 -7.21 -11.06 3.48
CA LEU A 116 -8.41 -10.83 2.67
C LEU A 116 -9.45 -10.01 3.43
N ASP A 117 -9.77 -10.37 4.67
CA ASP A 117 -10.76 -9.69 5.53
C ASP A 117 -10.36 -8.22 5.78
N LYS A 118 -9.06 -7.97 6.03
CA LYS A 118 -8.54 -6.60 6.19
C LYS A 118 -8.75 -5.76 4.93
N MET A 119 -8.50 -6.34 3.76
CA MET A 119 -8.67 -5.63 2.50
C MET A 119 -10.15 -5.41 2.18
N GLU A 120 -11.02 -6.39 2.44
CA GLU A 120 -12.47 -6.26 2.29
C GLU A 120 -13.00 -5.09 3.15
N LEU A 121 -12.68 -5.10 4.45
CA LEU A 121 -13.04 -4.02 5.36
C LEU A 121 -12.50 -2.66 4.89
N CYS A 122 -11.27 -2.62 4.36
CA CYS A 122 -10.72 -1.41 3.78
C CYS A 122 -11.53 -0.93 2.57
N MET A 123 -11.88 -1.82 1.63
CA MET A 123 -12.65 -1.46 0.44
C MET A 123 -14.04 -0.91 0.80
N ASP A 124 -14.67 -1.43 1.85
CA ASP A 124 -15.97 -0.96 2.33
C ASP A 124 -15.91 0.40 3.05
N THR A 125 -14.78 0.69 3.70
CA THR A 125 -14.64 1.88 4.56
C THR A 125 -13.84 3.01 3.94
N ILE A 126 -13.12 2.76 2.83
CA ILE A 126 -12.23 3.74 2.20
C ILE A 126 -13.02 4.94 1.70
N LYS A 127 -12.61 6.14 2.12
CA LYS A 127 -13.17 7.39 1.63
C LYS A 127 -12.26 8.02 0.58
N VAL A 128 -12.80 8.39 -0.57
CA VAL A 128 -12.04 9.08 -1.62
C VAL A 128 -12.21 10.59 -1.48
N ILE A 129 -11.10 11.32 -1.43
CA ILE A 129 -11.12 12.79 -1.31
C ILE A 129 -11.70 13.39 -2.60
N GLY A 130 -12.61 14.36 -2.45
CA GLY A 130 -13.24 15.05 -3.58
C GLY A 130 -14.33 14.25 -4.28
N ARG A 131 -14.74 13.10 -3.73
CA ARG A 131 -15.90 12.34 -4.19
C ARG A 131 -17.00 12.45 -3.14
N ASP A 132 -18.06 13.20 -3.43
CA ASP A 132 -19.27 13.19 -2.62
C ASP A 132 -19.89 11.79 -2.71
N ASN A 133 -20.12 11.15 -1.56
CA ASN A 133 -20.89 9.91 -1.48
C ASN A 133 -22.37 10.21 -1.78
N LYS A 134 -22.71 10.42 -3.06
CA LYS A 134 -24.09 10.62 -3.53
C LYS A 134 -24.91 9.33 -3.58
N ASN A 135 -24.34 8.20 -3.18
CA ASN A 135 -25.05 6.93 -3.10
C ASN A 135 -25.26 6.54 -1.64
N LYS A 136 -26.12 7.29 -0.93
CA LYS A 136 -26.96 6.64 0.09
C LYS A 136 -28.13 6.04 -0.67
N LEU A 137 -28.22 4.72 -0.63
CA LEU A 137 -29.25 3.89 -1.26
C LEU A 137 -30.65 4.52 -1.09
N GLN A 138 -31.33 4.70 -2.21
CA GLN A 138 -32.79 4.61 -2.29
C GLN A 138 -33.20 3.14 -2.21
#